data_AF-A0A182Y7W4-F1
#
_entry.id   AF-A0A182Y7W4-F1
#
_cell.length_a   1.000
_cell.length_b   1.000
_cell.length_c   1.000
_cell.angle_alpha   90.00
_cell.angle_beta   90.00
_cell.angle_gamma   90.00
#
_symmetry.space_group_name_H-M   'P 1'
#
loop_
_entity.id
_entity.type
_entity.pdbx_description
1 polymer ?
#
loop_
_entity_poly.entity_id
_entity_poly.type
_entity_poly.pdbx_seq_one_letter_code
_entity_poly.pdbx_strand_id
1 'polypeptide(L)'
;MLLIDCFRRPSHELQARKKQSSKELVQMRKLYRDPVKILLLGAGESGKTTIIKQMRILHIQNSYSFDERLEKLTDIYENIHESIYELVRHVILLELEFDSVTNQRCAEYILRMGLQAPWNLSTEYVQCVRRLWSDTGVKRCFKRSNEFQLIESAKYFLDRVEKISMPGYIPTNSDILNCRKTTTGIQEIRFNVRMPGSLGGGLQEFRMFDVGGQRHHRSKWMQAFEGVQAVLFLISCGGFDQTLREDPKQNRLAEGFELFRGVWHNRFLAETGVIVFMNKQDVLEQKLSAGKSIRTYFPDYDDYVAFADKDQLYDELARTRSFIRSKLVDITNEPPRRTSHLVGRKRTCYFHFTIATDTQNVRTVFNDYQPHNGFKMNVEITPNYSYIFDFENEFIHQDTRVWMVKNWTYVFYYCGIYMAVIFGGQYYMQNRPR
;
A
#
# COMPACT_ATOMS: atom_id res chain seq x y z
N MET A 1 -28.03 -28.60 60.78
CA MET A 1 -29.12 -29.36 60.14
C MET A 1 -28.92 -29.31 58.64
N LEU A 2 -29.05 -30.47 58.01
CA LEU A 2 -28.65 -30.86 56.66
C LEU A 2 -29.65 -30.36 55.58
N LEU A 3 -29.10 -29.93 54.43
CA LEU A 3 -29.28 -30.50 53.08
C LEU A 3 -30.69 -30.61 52.44
N ILE A 4 -30.71 -30.24 51.14
CA ILE A 4 -31.60 -30.66 50.02
C ILE A 4 -32.70 -29.66 49.62
N ASP A 5 -32.40 -28.84 48.59
CA ASP A 5 -33.21 -28.83 47.33
C ASP A 5 -32.58 -27.99 46.19
N CYS A 6 -31.41 -28.41 45.69
CA CYS A 6 -30.78 -27.82 44.51
C CYS A 6 -30.32 -28.89 43.50
N PHE A 7 -31.22 -29.80 43.13
CA PHE A 7 -31.05 -30.67 41.96
C PHE A 7 -32.22 -30.50 40.99
N ARG A 8 -32.24 -29.37 40.26
CA ARG A 8 -32.91 -29.32 38.95
C ARG A 8 -31.90 -29.74 37.90
N ARG A 9 -32.12 -30.91 37.30
CA ARG A 9 -31.37 -31.40 36.12
C ARG A 9 -31.35 -30.28 35.05
N PRO A 10 -30.23 -30.04 34.34
CA PRO A 10 -30.24 -29.14 33.20
C PRO A 10 -31.21 -29.72 32.18
N SER A 11 -32.28 -28.98 31.88
CA SER A 11 -33.29 -29.36 30.91
C SER A 11 -32.62 -29.72 29.58
N HIS A 12 -33.18 -30.71 28.86
CA HIS A 12 -32.72 -31.14 27.54
C HIS A 12 -32.43 -29.96 26.59
N GLU A 13 -33.08 -28.81 26.78
CA GLU A 13 -32.82 -27.56 26.06
C GLU A 13 -31.43 -26.95 26.30
N LEU A 14 -30.89 -27.00 27.53
CA LEU A 14 -29.56 -26.44 27.83
C LEU A 14 -28.45 -27.30 27.23
N GLN A 15 -28.63 -28.62 27.24
CA GLN A 15 -27.73 -29.57 26.57
C GLN A 15 -27.87 -29.49 25.04
N ALA A 16 -29.08 -29.31 24.50
CA ALA A 16 -29.30 -29.06 23.08
C ALA A 16 -28.66 -27.73 22.63
N ARG A 17 -28.82 -26.64 23.41
CA ARG A 17 -28.14 -25.35 23.15
C ARG A 17 -26.62 -25.45 23.24
N LYS A 18 -26.07 -26.16 24.24
CA LYS A 18 -24.62 -26.43 24.31
C LYS A 18 -24.12 -27.27 23.15
N LYS A 19 -24.89 -28.24 22.68
CA LYS A 19 -24.56 -29.12 21.54
C LYS A 19 -24.72 -28.41 20.20
N GLN A 20 -25.66 -27.48 20.09
CA GLN A 20 -25.85 -26.58 18.95
C GLN A 20 -24.68 -25.59 18.88
N SER A 21 -24.38 -24.90 19.99
CA SER A 21 -23.25 -23.98 20.12
C SER A 21 -21.90 -24.68 19.92
N SER A 22 -21.72 -25.92 20.39
CA SER A 22 -20.49 -26.67 20.13
C SER A 22 -20.36 -27.13 18.67
N LYS A 23 -21.47 -27.49 18.02
CA LYS A 23 -21.50 -27.78 16.57
C LYS A 23 -21.22 -26.52 15.76
N GLU A 24 -21.82 -25.39 16.10
CA GLU A 24 -21.54 -24.08 15.50
C GLU A 24 -20.08 -23.70 15.70
N LEU A 25 -19.50 -23.85 16.89
CA LEU A 25 -18.08 -23.62 17.16
C LEU A 25 -17.16 -24.55 16.37
N VAL A 26 -17.53 -25.82 16.18
CA VAL A 26 -16.76 -26.75 15.35
C VAL A 26 -16.87 -26.39 13.87
N GLN A 27 -18.03 -25.92 13.42
CA GLN A 27 -18.27 -25.47 12.04
C GLN A 27 -17.59 -24.12 11.75
N MET A 28 -17.59 -23.20 12.71
CA MET A 28 -16.82 -21.95 12.72
C MET A 28 -15.31 -22.21 12.77
N ARG A 29 -14.85 -23.19 13.56
CA ARG A 29 -13.45 -23.65 13.54
C ARG A 29 -13.04 -24.29 12.22
N LYS A 30 -13.98 -24.92 11.49
CA LYS A 30 -13.74 -25.40 10.11
C LYS A 30 -13.67 -24.23 9.12
N LEU A 31 -14.47 -23.18 9.30
CA LEU A 31 -14.49 -21.97 8.47
C LEU A 31 -13.14 -21.23 8.43
N TYR A 32 -12.41 -21.18 9.54
CA TYR A 32 -11.07 -20.55 9.63
C TYR A 32 -9.91 -21.48 9.31
N ARG A 33 -10.18 -22.71 8.87
CA ARG A 33 -9.12 -23.70 8.61
C ARG A 33 -8.49 -23.52 7.23
N ASP A 34 -9.26 -23.04 6.27
CA ASP A 34 -8.80 -22.83 4.90
C ASP A 34 -8.25 -21.41 4.73
N PRO A 35 -7.11 -21.24 4.04
CA PRO A 35 -6.56 -19.91 3.80
C PRO A 35 -7.45 -19.09 2.87
N VAL A 36 -7.63 -17.82 3.23
CA VAL A 36 -8.27 -16.83 2.36
C VAL A 36 -7.24 -16.37 1.33
N LYS A 37 -7.45 -16.73 0.06
CA LYS A 37 -6.62 -16.33 -1.08
C LYS A 37 -7.15 -15.04 -1.68
N ILE A 38 -6.29 -14.02 -1.71
CA ILE A 38 -6.57 -12.71 -2.33
C ILE A 38 -5.61 -12.51 -3.49
N LEU A 39 -6.16 -12.18 -4.65
CA LEU A 39 -5.37 -11.91 -5.86
C LEU A 39 -5.26 -10.41 -6.12
N LEU A 40 -4.04 -9.90 -6.27
CA LEU A 40 -3.80 -8.50 -6.60
C LEU A 40 -3.71 -8.30 -8.11
N LEU A 41 -4.62 -7.53 -8.68
CA LEU A 41 -4.65 -7.20 -10.11
C LEU A 41 -4.52 -5.69 -10.33
N GLY A 42 -4.14 -5.30 -11.54
CA GLY A 42 -3.95 -3.89 -11.91
C GLY A 42 -2.76 -3.67 -12.83
N ALA A 43 -2.72 -2.51 -13.48
CA ALA A 43 -1.69 -2.17 -14.45
C ALA A 43 -0.27 -2.12 -13.83
N GLY A 44 0.76 -2.06 -14.67
CA GLY A 44 2.13 -1.78 -14.20
C GLY A 44 2.14 -0.52 -13.33
N GLU A 45 2.97 -0.52 -12.27
CA GLU A 45 3.12 0.61 -11.35
C GLU A 45 1.85 1.02 -10.60
N SER A 46 0.75 0.26 -10.60
CA SER A 46 -0.47 0.64 -9.85
C SER A 46 -0.35 0.57 -8.32
N GLY A 47 0.75 0.01 -7.78
CA GLY A 47 1.04 -0.11 -6.35
C GLY A 47 0.79 -1.49 -5.74
N LYS A 48 0.62 -2.54 -6.57
CA LYS A 48 0.32 -3.92 -6.08
C LYS A 48 1.38 -4.44 -5.12
N THR A 49 2.64 -4.41 -5.58
CA THR A 49 3.79 -4.83 -4.79
C THR A 49 3.95 -3.98 -3.53
N THR A 50 3.59 -2.68 -3.59
CA THR A 50 3.60 -1.79 -2.41
C THR A 50 2.58 -2.24 -1.36
N ILE A 51 1.36 -2.59 -1.77
CA ILE A 51 0.35 -3.16 -0.84
C ILE A 51 0.85 -4.46 -0.22
N ILE A 52 1.48 -5.35 -0.99
CA ILE A 52 2.06 -6.59 -0.44
C ILE A 52 3.18 -6.32 0.56
N LYS A 53 4.07 -5.37 0.27
CA LYS A 53 5.09 -4.93 1.21
C LYS A 53 4.46 -4.35 2.49
N GLN A 54 3.38 -3.58 2.39
CA GLN A 54 2.66 -3.09 3.58
C GLN A 54 2.05 -4.21 4.41
N MET A 55 1.41 -5.18 3.77
CA MET A 55 0.82 -6.33 4.47
C MET A 55 1.89 -7.13 5.21
N ARG A 56 3.06 -7.30 4.57
CA ARG A 56 4.23 -7.90 5.21
C ARG A 56 4.69 -7.08 6.41
N ILE A 57 4.77 -5.75 6.30
CA ILE A 57 5.16 -4.86 7.42
C ILE A 57 4.15 -4.89 8.58
N LEU A 58 2.86 -4.92 8.27
CA LEU A 58 1.77 -4.84 9.26
C LEU A 58 1.55 -6.17 10.01
N HIS A 59 1.69 -7.30 9.32
CA HIS A 59 1.22 -8.59 9.84
C HIS A 59 2.32 -9.63 10.07
N ILE A 60 3.56 -9.38 9.63
CA ILE A 60 4.68 -10.30 9.82
C ILE A 60 5.68 -9.68 10.79
N GLN A 61 5.89 -10.35 11.94
CA GLN A 61 6.94 -9.97 12.90
C GLN A 61 8.31 -10.06 12.22
N ASN A 62 9.20 -9.10 12.50
CA ASN A 62 10.48 -8.98 11.81
C ASN A 62 10.32 -9.05 10.28
N SER A 63 9.37 -8.26 9.77
CA SER A 63 8.90 -8.29 8.38
C SER A 63 10.00 -8.35 7.34
N TYR A 64 11.16 -7.72 7.55
CA TYR A 64 12.35 -7.88 6.73
C TYR A 64 13.57 -8.11 7.60
N SER A 65 14.30 -9.21 7.33
CA SER A 65 15.56 -9.52 8.00
C SER A 65 16.65 -8.52 7.64
N PHE A 66 17.77 -8.55 8.37
CA PHE A 66 18.92 -7.72 8.06
C PHE A 66 19.46 -8.00 6.65
N ASP A 67 19.62 -9.27 6.29
CA ASP A 67 20.12 -9.68 4.97
C ASP A 67 19.16 -9.25 3.84
N GLU A 68 17.85 -9.43 4.03
CA GLU A 68 16.85 -8.98 3.04
C GLU A 68 16.87 -7.47 2.85
N ARG A 69 17.18 -6.68 3.89
CA ARG A 69 17.37 -5.24 3.76
C ARG A 69 18.61 -4.91 2.94
N LEU A 70 19.71 -5.61 3.17
CA LEU A 70 20.95 -5.39 2.42
C LEU A 70 20.79 -5.75 0.94
N GLU A 71 20.06 -6.82 0.62
CA GLU A 71 19.74 -7.19 -0.76
C GLU A 71 18.96 -6.09 -1.51
N LYS A 72 18.26 -5.20 -0.79
CA LYS A 72 17.53 -4.07 -1.41
C LYS A 72 18.44 -2.92 -1.82
N LEU A 73 19.70 -2.88 -1.37
CA LEU A 73 20.61 -1.79 -1.73
C LEU A 73 20.84 -1.74 -3.25
N THR A 74 21.04 -2.88 -3.89
CA THR A 74 21.21 -2.94 -5.35
C THR A 74 20.00 -2.36 -6.08
N ASP A 75 18.79 -2.80 -5.70
CA ASP A 75 17.54 -2.28 -6.29
C ASP A 75 17.41 -0.75 -6.04
N ILE A 76 17.83 -0.25 -4.86
CA ILE A 76 17.80 1.19 -4.52
C ILE A 76 18.81 1.99 -5.35
N TYR A 77 20.03 1.48 -5.56
CA TYR A 77 21.04 2.13 -6.38
C TYR A 77 20.60 2.22 -7.84
N GLU A 78 19.99 1.15 -8.35
CA GLU A 78 19.33 1.14 -9.66
C GLU A 78 18.24 2.21 -9.77
N ASN A 79 17.40 2.35 -8.74
CA ASN A 79 16.36 3.37 -8.74
C ASN A 79 16.93 4.80 -8.72
N ILE A 80 17.98 5.06 -7.93
CA ILE A 80 18.65 6.36 -7.90
C ILE A 80 19.24 6.67 -9.27
N HIS A 81 19.95 5.69 -9.86
CA HIS A 81 20.64 5.86 -11.12
C HIS A 81 19.68 6.06 -12.29
N GLU A 82 18.66 5.21 -12.44
CA GLU A 82 17.62 5.35 -13.47
C GLU A 82 16.94 6.73 -13.33
N SER A 83 16.65 7.18 -12.11
CA SER A 83 16.00 8.47 -11.87
C SER A 83 16.86 9.66 -12.32
N ILE A 84 18.13 9.71 -11.91
CA ILE A 84 19.01 10.84 -12.27
C ILE A 84 19.41 10.80 -13.73
N TYR A 85 19.62 9.60 -14.29
CA TYR A 85 19.93 9.42 -15.70
C TYR A 85 18.80 9.95 -16.60
N GLU A 86 17.56 9.53 -16.34
CA GLU A 86 16.42 9.99 -17.14
C GLU A 86 16.17 11.49 -17.00
N LEU A 87 16.35 12.06 -15.81
CA LEU A 87 16.25 13.50 -15.61
C LEU A 87 17.28 14.28 -16.43
N VAL A 88 18.56 13.90 -16.33
CA VAL A 88 19.64 14.57 -17.06
C VAL A 88 19.46 14.43 -18.58
N ARG A 89 19.09 13.24 -19.04
CA ARG A 89 18.80 12.99 -20.45
C ARG A 89 17.68 13.90 -20.96
N HIS A 90 16.61 14.04 -20.20
CA HIS A 90 15.46 14.86 -20.61
C HIS A 90 15.68 16.36 -20.42
N VAL A 91 16.61 16.81 -19.59
CA VAL A 91 17.05 18.22 -19.61
C VAL A 91 17.55 18.58 -21.01
N ILE A 92 18.36 17.72 -21.63
CA ILE A 92 18.87 17.95 -22.99
C ILE A 92 17.75 17.85 -24.04
N LEU A 93 16.92 16.79 -23.97
CA LEU A 93 15.84 16.58 -24.95
C LEU A 93 14.74 17.64 -24.91
N LEU A 94 14.51 18.25 -23.74
CA LEU A 94 13.55 19.33 -23.55
C LEU A 94 14.18 20.72 -23.74
N GLU A 95 15.43 20.77 -24.22
CA GLU A 95 16.18 22.01 -24.50
C GLU A 95 16.26 22.94 -23.27
N LEU A 96 16.44 22.33 -22.08
CA LEU A 96 16.65 23.05 -20.83
C LEU A 96 18.13 23.25 -20.57
N GLU A 97 18.49 24.38 -19.97
CA GLU A 97 19.87 24.71 -19.62
C GLU A 97 20.22 24.28 -18.20
N PHE A 98 21.46 23.82 -18.00
CA PHE A 98 22.05 23.63 -16.68
C PHE A 98 22.52 24.98 -16.12
N ASP A 99 22.48 25.14 -14.80
CA ASP A 99 22.87 26.39 -14.14
C ASP A 99 24.38 26.71 -14.30
N SER A 100 25.20 25.71 -14.61
CA SER A 100 26.65 25.88 -14.74
C SER A 100 27.33 24.82 -15.61
N VAL A 101 28.51 25.16 -16.14
CA VAL A 101 29.40 24.21 -16.85
C VAL A 101 29.79 23.02 -15.98
N THR A 102 29.84 23.20 -14.66
CA THR A 102 30.15 22.10 -13.73
C THR A 102 28.99 21.11 -13.64
N ASN A 103 27.75 21.60 -13.58
CA ASN A 103 26.57 20.72 -13.62
C ASN A 103 26.45 20.01 -14.97
N GLN A 104 26.79 20.68 -16.06
CA GLN A 104 26.87 20.05 -17.39
C GLN A 104 27.90 18.90 -17.42
N ARG A 105 29.09 19.08 -16.84
CA ARG A 105 30.08 17.99 -16.70
C ARG A 105 29.57 16.85 -15.82
N CYS A 106 28.87 17.15 -14.73
CA CYS A 106 28.22 16.13 -13.89
C CYS A 106 27.16 15.35 -14.69
N ALA A 107 26.38 16.04 -15.52
CA ALA A 107 25.40 15.43 -16.40
C ALA A 107 26.05 14.49 -17.42
N GLU A 108 27.09 14.95 -18.11
CA GLU A 108 27.89 14.14 -19.05
C GLU A 108 28.49 12.91 -18.36
N TYR A 109 28.99 13.07 -17.13
CA TYR A 109 29.49 11.96 -16.32
C TYR A 109 28.41 10.90 -16.08
N ILE A 110 27.21 11.29 -15.63
CA ILE A 110 26.08 10.37 -15.41
C ILE A 110 25.68 9.68 -16.72
N LEU A 111 25.55 10.44 -17.82
CA LEU A 111 25.16 9.88 -19.11
C LEU A 111 26.18 8.87 -19.65
N ARG A 112 27.49 9.12 -19.44
CA ARG A 112 28.58 8.23 -19.86
C ARG A 112 28.58 6.89 -19.13
N MET A 113 28.05 6.84 -17.91
CA MET A 113 27.91 5.58 -17.16
C MET A 113 26.89 4.63 -17.82
N GLY A 114 26.00 5.15 -18.66
CA GLY A 114 24.94 4.39 -19.30
C GLY A 114 23.76 4.13 -18.38
N LEU A 115 22.97 3.08 -18.67
CA LEU A 115 21.76 2.75 -17.91
C LEU A 115 22.03 1.89 -16.67
N GLN A 116 23.24 1.34 -16.55
CA GLN A 116 23.59 0.45 -15.45
C GLN A 116 24.07 1.27 -14.24
N ALA A 117 23.44 1.02 -13.10
CA ALA A 117 23.82 1.67 -11.86
C ALA A 117 25.25 1.30 -11.46
N PRO A 118 25.98 2.22 -10.82
CA PRO A 118 27.25 1.87 -10.24
C PRO A 118 27.05 0.86 -9.10
N TRP A 119 28.00 -0.07 -8.98
CA TRP A 119 28.00 -1.08 -7.91
C TRP A 119 28.12 -0.44 -6.51
N ASN A 120 28.71 0.75 -6.42
CA ASN A 120 28.76 1.58 -5.23
C ASN A 120 28.45 3.06 -5.52
N LEU A 121 27.90 3.76 -4.54
CA LEU A 121 27.71 5.20 -4.62
C LEU A 121 28.99 5.93 -4.19
N SER A 122 29.94 6.08 -5.13
CA SER A 122 31.19 6.78 -4.86
C SER A 122 30.95 8.24 -4.46
N THR A 123 31.90 8.85 -3.73
CA THR A 123 31.80 10.25 -3.31
C THR A 123 31.61 11.19 -4.51
N GLU A 124 32.31 10.94 -5.62
CA GLU A 124 32.17 11.71 -6.86
C GLU A 124 30.76 11.58 -7.45
N TYR A 125 30.23 10.35 -7.53
CA TYR A 125 28.88 10.10 -8.01
C TYR A 125 27.83 10.83 -7.17
N VAL A 126 27.90 10.71 -5.84
CA VAL A 126 26.96 11.34 -4.92
C VAL A 126 27.01 12.86 -5.03
N GLN A 127 28.21 13.45 -5.17
CA GLN A 127 28.36 14.89 -5.38
C GLN A 127 27.73 15.35 -6.70
N CYS A 128 27.94 14.60 -7.79
CA CYS A 128 27.30 14.86 -9.08
C CYS A 128 25.77 14.82 -8.98
N VAL A 129 25.22 13.73 -8.41
CA VAL A 129 23.76 13.57 -8.23
C VAL A 129 23.18 14.71 -7.40
N ARG A 130 23.84 15.09 -6.29
CA ARG A 130 23.37 16.19 -5.42
C ARG A 130 23.36 17.55 -6.14
N ARG A 131 24.42 17.84 -6.90
CA ARG A 131 24.53 19.07 -7.69
C ARG A 131 23.42 19.14 -8.73
N LEU A 132 23.27 18.07 -9.50
CA LEU A 132 22.22 17.95 -10.51
C LEU A 132 20.82 18.04 -9.89
N TRP A 133 20.56 17.37 -8.77
CA TRP A 133 19.23 17.44 -8.13
C TRP A 133 18.91 18.84 -7.58
N SER A 134 19.93 19.64 -7.30
CA SER A 134 19.78 21.03 -6.85
C SER A 134 19.61 22.02 -8.01
N ASP A 135 19.99 21.64 -9.22
CA ASP A 135 20.00 22.46 -10.45
C ASP A 135 18.59 22.88 -10.89
N THR A 136 18.44 24.12 -11.34
CA THR A 136 17.12 24.65 -11.72
C THR A 136 16.57 24.03 -13.00
N GLY A 137 17.44 23.71 -13.98
CA GLY A 137 17.08 23.00 -15.20
C GLY A 137 16.57 21.59 -14.89
N VAL A 138 17.26 20.86 -14.03
CA VAL A 138 16.83 19.52 -13.57
C VAL A 138 15.52 19.59 -12.79
N LYS A 139 15.33 20.56 -11.90
CA LYS A 139 14.06 20.77 -11.18
C LYS A 139 12.90 21.11 -12.11
N ARG A 140 13.14 21.93 -13.15
CA ARG A 140 12.15 22.21 -14.21
C ARG A 140 11.80 20.95 -15.00
N CYS A 141 12.81 20.16 -15.36
CA CYS A 141 12.63 18.86 -16.02
C CYS A 141 11.79 17.91 -15.16
N PHE A 142 12.06 17.82 -13.85
CA PHE A 142 11.28 17.00 -12.93
C PHE A 142 9.81 17.41 -12.84
N LYS A 143 9.49 18.72 -12.88
CA LYS A 143 8.10 19.20 -12.92
C LYS A 143 7.36 18.75 -14.20
N ARG A 144 8.10 18.55 -15.29
CA ARG A 144 7.64 18.05 -16.61
C ARG A 144 7.77 16.53 -16.75
N SER A 145 8.03 15.80 -15.66
CA SER A 145 8.20 14.34 -15.65
C SER A 145 6.99 13.53 -16.13
N ASN A 146 5.83 14.15 -16.39
CA ASN A 146 4.72 13.48 -17.04
C ASN A 146 4.93 13.30 -18.56
N GLU A 147 5.86 14.05 -19.16
CA GLU A 147 6.20 13.98 -20.59
C GLU A 147 7.10 12.79 -20.93
N PHE A 148 7.68 12.13 -19.93
CA PHE A 148 8.57 10.98 -20.10
C PHE A 148 8.41 9.96 -18.96
N GLN A 149 9.14 8.85 -19.05
CA GLN A 149 9.05 7.78 -18.05
C GLN A 149 10.06 8.02 -16.93
N LEU A 150 9.56 8.39 -15.76
CA LEU A 150 10.37 8.57 -14.54
C LEU A 150 9.83 7.68 -13.42
N ILE A 151 10.72 7.11 -12.61
CA ILE A 151 10.33 6.41 -11.39
C ILE A 151 9.65 7.39 -10.44
N GLU A 152 8.47 7.04 -9.94
CA GLU A 152 7.71 7.92 -9.04
C GLU A 152 8.44 8.23 -7.72
N SER A 153 9.21 7.28 -7.20
CA SER A 153 10.07 7.46 -6.02
C SER A 153 11.38 8.19 -6.29
N ALA A 154 11.58 8.77 -7.49
CA ALA A 154 12.77 9.55 -7.84
C ALA A 154 13.09 10.61 -6.78
N LYS A 155 12.13 11.50 -6.48
CA LYS A 155 12.29 12.53 -5.45
C LYS A 155 12.67 11.93 -4.09
N TYR A 156 11.98 10.87 -3.68
CA TYR A 156 12.20 10.19 -2.39
C TYR A 156 13.65 9.74 -2.21
N PHE A 157 14.27 9.16 -3.25
CA PHE A 157 15.64 8.68 -3.17
C PHE A 157 16.68 9.77 -3.44
N LEU A 158 16.44 10.65 -4.42
CA LEU A 158 17.36 11.75 -4.75
C LEU A 158 17.54 12.73 -3.59
N ASP A 159 16.47 13.01 -2.83
CA ASP A 159 16.52 13.84 -1.61
C ASP A 159 17.42 13.22 -0.51
N ARG A 160 17.77 11.93 -0.59
CA ARG A 160 18.51 11.20 0.44
C ARG A 160 19.74 10.47 -0.05
N VAL A 161 20.21 10.78 -1.26
CA VAL A 161 21.37 10.11 -1.86
C VAL A 161 22.58 10.13 -0.92
N GLU A 162 22.80 11.22 -0.19
CA GLU A 162 23.89 11.32 0.81
C GLU A 162 23.72 10.31 1.95
N LYS A 163 22.54 10.25 2.56
CA LYS A 163 22.25 9.31 3.66
C LYS A 163 22.41 7.86 3.19
N ILE A 164 21.92 7.55 1.99
CA ILE A 164 21.97 6.21 1.40
C ILE A 164 23.42 5.80 1.09
N SER A 165 24.27 6.76 0.73
CA SER A 165 25.70 6.52 0.45
C SER A 165 26.59 6.34 1.68
N MET A 166 26.07 6.58 2.89
CA MET A 166 26.87 6.46 4.12
C MET A 166 27.32 5.01 4.37
N PRO A 167 28.56 4.77 4.81
CA PRO A 167 29.00 3.45 5.22
C PRO A 167 28.09 2.85 6.30
N GLY A 168 27.70 1.59 6.15
CA GLY A 168 26.81 0.91 7.09
C GLY A 168 25.33 1.29 6.98
N TYR A 169 24.93 1.99 5.92
CA TYR A 169 23.52 2.28 5.66
C TYR A 169 22.69 0.99 5.50
N ILE A 170 21.57 0.91 6.23
CA ILE A 170 20.62 -0.20 6.17
C ILE A 170 19.25 0.35 5.72
N PRO A 171 18.67 -0.16 4.62
CA PRO A 171 17.37 0.30 4.14
C PRO A 171 16.26 0.16 5.18
N THR A 172 15.50 1.24 5.37
CA THR A 172 14.33 1.30 6.24
C THR A 172 13.10 0.69 5.58
N ASN A 173 12.03 0.46 6.34
CA ASN A 173 10.75 0.02 5.76
C ASN A 173 10.22 1.00 4.71
N SER A 174 10.43 2.31 4.91
CA SER A 174 10.02 3.33 3.95
C SER A 174 10.82 3.18 2.64
N ASP A 175 12.11 2.85 2.71
CA ASP A 175 12.94 2.66 1.52
C ASP A 175 12.50 1.43 0.76
N ILE A 176 12.18 0.35 1.46
CA ILE A 176 11.64 -0.88 0.86
C ILE A 176 10.29 -0.61 0.18
N LEU A 177 9.41 0.17 0.80
CA LEU A 177 8.10 0.54 0.22
C LEU A 177 8.25 1.36 -1.07
N ASN A 178 9.23 2.27 -1.12
CA ASN A 178 9.48 3.15 -2.27
C ASN A 178 10.40 2.53 -3.32
N CYS A 179 11.13 1.48 -2.97
CA CYS A 179 12.00 0.73 -3.88
C CYS A 179 11.16 0.04 -4.96
N ARG A 180 11.43 0.38 -6.21
CA ARG A 180 10.80 -0.17 -7.41
C ARG A 180 11.64 -1.33 -7.93
N LYS A 181 10.96 -2.46 -8.14
CA LYS A 181 11.47 -3.60 -8.91
C LYS A 181 10.32 -4.14 -9.76
N THR A 182 10.59 -4.46 -11.02
CA THR A 182 9.56 -5.02 -11.90
C THR A 182 9.22 -6.45 -11.49
N THR A 183 7.96 -6.70 -11.19
CA THR A 183 7.45 -8.05 -10.89
C THR A 183 7.26 -8.85 -12.17
N THR A 184 8.11 -9.85 -12.40
CA THR A 184 8.10 -10.70 -13.61
C THR A 184 7.38 -12.04 -13.43
N GLY A 185 7.14 -12.44 -12.17
CA GLY A 185 6.52 -13.71 -11.77
C GLY A 185 5.32 -13.53 -10.85
N ILE A 186 4.84 -14.65 -10.32
CA ILE A 186 3.81 -14.68 -9.28
C ILE A 186 4.53 -14.74 -7.94
N GLN A 187 4.26 -13.80 -7.04
CA GLN A 187 4.81 -13.81 -5.68
C GLN A 187 3.68 -14.05 -4.69
N GLU A 188 3.94 -14.88 -3.69
CA GLU A 188 2.97 -15.18 -2.64
C GLU A 188 3.50 -14.70 -1.29
N ILE A 189 2.66 -14.01 -0.53
CA ILE A 189 2.90 -13.80 0.91
C ILE A 189 1.81 -14.48 1.73
N ARG A 190 2.19 -14.95 2.91
CA ARG A 190 1.28 -15.54 3.89
C ARG A 190 1.37 -14.75 5.18
N PHE A 191 0.24 -14.41 5.75
CA PHE A 191 0.17 -13.80 7.06
C PHE A 191 -1.10 -14.20 7.76
N ASN A 192 -1.09 -14.03 9.07
CA ASN A 192 -2.14 -14.49 9.95
C ASN A 192 -2.81 -13.27 10.61
N VAL A 193 -4.13 -13.18 10.49
CA VAL A 193 -4.91 -12.09 11.09
C VAL A 193 -5.77 -12.65 12.21
N ARG A 194 -5.73 -11.98 13.38
CA ARG A 194 -6.56 -12.36 14.52
C ARG A 194 -8.00 -11.94 14.25
N MET A 195 -8.91 -12.90 14.30
CA MET A 195 -10.32 -12.66 14.07
C MET A 195 -11.01 -12.20 15.38
N PRO A 196 -11.93 -11.23 15.32
CA PRO A 196 -12.73 -10.81 16.47
C PRO A 196 -13.48 -11.98 17.13
N GLY A 197 -13.69 -11.89 18.45
CA GLY A 197 -14.46 -12.89 19.19
C GLY A 197 -15.90 -13.04 18.68
N SER A 198 -16.51 -11.95 18.21
CA SER A 198 -17.83 -11.95 17.55
C SER A 198 -17.87 -12.78 16.26
N LEU A 199 -16.72 -13.05 15.66
CA LEU A 199 -16.56 -13.86 14.47
C LEU A 199 -16.06 -15.28 14.79
N GLY A 200 -16.12 -15.72 16.04
CA GLY A 200 -15.67 -17.05 16.46
C GLY A 200 -14.21 -17.09 16.94
N GLY A 201 -13.50 -15.95 16.92
CA GLY A 201 -12.13 -15.82 17.38
C GLY A 201 -11.13 -16.65 16.57
N GLY A 202 -9.87 -16.65 17.02
CA GLY A 202 -8.81 -17.44 16.40
C GLY A 202 -7.99 -16.66 15.37
N LEU A 203 -7.26 -17.39 14.54
CA LEU A 203 -6.27 -16.87 13.61
C LEU A 203 -6.63 -17.33 12.20
N GLN A 204 -6.92 -16.41 11.30
CA GLN A 204 -7.18 -16.70 9.89
C GLN A 204 -5.90 -16.49 9.07
N GLU A 205 -5.50 -17.52 8.32
CA GLU A 205 -4.42 -17.40 7.34
C GLU A 205 -4.93 -16.68 6.08
N PHE A 206 -4.20 -15.65 5.66
CA PHE A 206 -4.38 -14.96 4.39
C PHE A 206 -3.19 -15.25 3.48
N ARG A 207 -3.49 -15.56 2.22
CA ARG A 207 -2.52 -15.77 1.14
C ARG A 207 -2.75 -14.70 0.07
N MET A 208 -1.80 -13.78 -0.09
CA MET A 208 -1.89 -12.73 -1.11
C MET A 208 -0.95 -13.00 -2.26
N PHE A 209 -1.44 -12.89 -3.48
CA PHE A 209 -0.70 -13.17 -4.71
C PHE A 209 -0.44 -11.88 -5.50
N ASP A 210 0.83 -11.47 -5.62
CA ASP A 210 1.26 -10.43 -6.57
C ASP A 210 1.45 -11.05 -7.94
N VAL A 211 0.95 -10.39 -8.98
CA VAL A 211 1.23 -10.76 -10.36
C VAL A 211 1.72 -9.55 -11.13
N GLY A 212 2.63 -9.78 -12.09
CA GLY A 212 3.14 -8.74 -12.97
C GLY A 212 2.01 -7.98 -13.68
N GLY A 213 1.97 -6.65 -13.51
CA GLY A 213 0.91 -5.79 -14.07
C GLY A 213 1.16 -5.31 -15.51
N GLN A 214 2.40 -5.41 -15.97
CA GLN A 214 2.81 -5.01 -17.32
C GLN A 214 2.19 -5.94 -18.35
N ARG A 215 1.86 -5.43 -19.55
CA ARG A 215 1.10 -6.17 -20.58
C ARG A 215 1.68 -7.56 -20.88
N HIS A 216 3.00 -7.68 -21.02
CA HIS A 216 3.69 -8.96 -21.31
C HIS A 216 3.60 -10.01 -20.20
N HIS A 217 3.25 -9.63 -18.97
CA HIS A 217 3.14 -10.55 -17.83
C HIS A 217 1.70 -10.98 -17.53
N ARG A 218 0.69 -10.34 -18.16
CA ARG A 218 -0.73 -10.59 -17.85
C ARG A 218 -1.23 -11.98 -18.27
N SER A 219 -0.58 -12.62 -19.23
CA SER A 219 -0.89 -14.00 -19.62
C SER A 219 -0.74 -15.01 -18.47
N LYS A 220 0.09 -14.69 -17.47
CA LYS A 220 0.30 -15.53 -16.28
C LYS A 220 -0.82 -15.41 -15.24
N TRP A 221 -1.69 -14.40 -15.34
CA TRP A 221 -2.72 -14.16 -14.32
C TRP A 221 -3.66 -15.34 -14.13
N MET A 222 -4.01 -16.04 -15.21
CA MET A 222 -4.90 -17.20 -15.14
C MET A 222 -4.35 -18.32 -14.23
N GLN A 223 -3.03 -18.43 -14.08
CA GLN A 223 -2.39 -19.41 -13.21
C GLN A 223 -2.65 -19.12 -11.72
N ALA A 224 -3.05 -17.89 -11.38
CA ALA A 224 -3.33 -17.46 -10.01
C ALA A 224 -4.83 -17.38 -9.67
N PHE A 225 -5.73 -17.71 -10.61
CA PHE A 225 -7.18 -17.55 -10.42
C PHE A 225 -7.81 -18.69 -9.61
N GLU A 226 -7.17 -19.85 -9.52
CA GLU A 226 -7.78 -21.04 -8.92
C GLU A 226 -7.99 -20.90 -7.41
N GLY A 227 -9.26 -20.97 -7.01
CA GLY A 227 -9.69 -20.93 -5.61
C GLY A 227 -9.49 -19.57 -4.94
N VAL A 228 -9.43 -18.48 -5.69
CA VAL A 228 -9.37 -17.11 -5.16
C VAL A 228 -10.72 -16.69 -4.59
N GLN A 229 -10.73 -16.26 -3.33
CA GLN A 229 -11.95 -15.80 -2.65
C GLN A 229 -12.25 -14.32 -2.93
N ALA A 230 -11.22 -13.48 -3.17
CA ALA A 230 -11.40 -12.07 -3.48
C ALA A 230 -10.31 -11.53 -4.43
N VAL A 231 -10.71 -10.60 -5.30
CA VAL A 231 -9.78 -9.83 -6.13
C VAL A 231 -9.59 -8.45 -5.50
N LEU A 232 -8.34 -8.07 -5.26
CA LEU A 232 -7.95 -6.72 -4.92
C LEU A 232 -7.41 -6.03 -6.19
N PHE A 233 -8.21 -5.20 -6.83
CA PHE A 233 -7.84 -4.47 -8.04
C PHE A 233 -7.28 -3.09 -7.70
N LEU A 234 -6.08 -2.77 -8.17
CA LEU A 234 -5.45 -1.48 -7.93
C LEU A 234 -5.39 -0.65 -9.22
N ILE A 235 -5.88 0.58 -9.14
CA ILE A 235 -5.81 1.59 -10.19
C ILE A 235 -5.06 2.83 -9.69
N SER A 236 -4.11 3.33 -10.48
CA SER A 236 -3.29 4.51 -10.14
C SER A 236 -3.99 5.79 -10.58
N CYS A 237 -4.61 6.51 -9.64
CA CYS A 237 -5.35 7.74 -9.96
C CYS A 237 -4.41 8.88 -10.37
N GLY A 238 -3.23 8.96 -9.76
CA GLY A 238 -2.20 9.95 -10.12
C GLY A 238 -1.58 9.76 -11.50
N GLY A 239 -1.93 8.69 -12.25
CA GLY A 239 -1.40 8.44 -13.60
C GLY A 239 -2.21 9.08 -14.73
N PHE A 240 -3.15 9.98 -14.43
CA PHE A 240 -4.08 10.54 -15.41
C PHE A 240 -3.42 11.39 -16.51
N ASP A 241 -2.24 11.95 -16.25
CA ASP A 241 -1.46 12.81 -17.17
C ASP A 241 -0.24 12.10 -17.78
N GLN A 242 -0.19 10.78 -17.69
CA GLN A 242 0.95 9.96 -18.10
C GLN A 242 0.55 8.84 -19.06
N THR A 243 1.52 8.37 -19.85
CA THR A 243 1.37 7.20 -20.72
C THR A 243 2.12 5.98 -20.18
N LEU A 244 1.75 4.79 -20.66
CA LEU A 244 2.40 3.54 -20.24
C LEU A 244 3.86 3.50 -20.69
N ARG A 245 4.73 2.89 -19.87
CA ARG A 245 6.12 2.62 -20.27
C ARG A 245 6.22 1.71 -21.49
N GLU A 246 5.25 0.81 -21.63
CA GLU A 246 5.17 -0.18 -22.71
C GLU A 246 4.50 0.36 -23.98
N ASP A 247 3.73 1.45 -23.86
CA ASP A 247 2.92 2.00 -24.94
C ASP A 247 2.75 3.52 -24.77
N PRO A 248 3.54 4.34 -25.49
CA PRO A 248 3.52 5.79 -25.34
C PRO A 248 2.23 6.44 -25.84
N LYS A 249 1.33 5.69 -26.51
CA LYS A 249 0.04 6.19 -26.98
C LYS A 249 -1.09 5.93 -25.99
N GLN A 250 -0.88 5.02 -25.03
CA GLN A 250 -1.90 4.62 -24.07
C GLN A 250 -1.75 5.40 -22.75
N ASN A 251 -2.79 6.13 -22.36
CA ASN A 251 -2.88 6.77 -21.05
C ASN A 251 -2.95 5.73 -19.91
N ARG A 252 -2.23 5.96 -18.80
CA ARG A 252 -2.13 5.00 -17.69
C ARG A 252 -3.46 4.79 -16.96
N LEU A 253 -4.22 5.85 -16.72
CA LEU A 253 -5.52 5.75 -16.04
C LEU A 253 -6.56 5.09 -16.96
N ALA A 254 -6.57 5.44 -18.25
CA ALA A 254 -7.43 4.81 -19.25
C ALA A 254 -7.17 3.30 -19.39
N GLU A 255 -5.89 2.89 -19.42
CA GLU A 255 -5.51 1.47 -19.35
C GLU A 255 -6.06 0.80 -18.08
N GLY A 256 -6.02 1.52 -16.95
CA GLY A 256 -6.57 1.05 -15.68
C GLY A 256 -8.07 0.72 -15.77
N PHE A 257 -8.86 1.58 -16.43
CA PHE A 257 -10.28 1.34 -16.67
C PHE A 257 -10.53 0.14 -17.60
N GLU A 258 -9.82 0.05 -18.73
CA GLU A 258 -9.99 -1.07 -19.67
C GLU A 258 -9.59 -2.40 -19.03
N LEU A 259 -8.52 -2.40 -18.23
CA LEU A 259 -8.09 -3.57 -17.49
C LEU A 259 -9.11 -3.98 -16.42
N PHE A 260 -9.70 -3.01 -15.72
CA PHE A 260 -10.76 -3.28 -14.75
C PHE A 260 -11.98 -3.91 -15.42
N ARG A 261 -12.41 -3.36 -16.56
CA ARG A 261 -13.48 -3.93 -17.39
C ARG A 261 -13.17 -5.38 -17.79
N GLY A 262 -11.93 -5.65 -18.21
CA GLY A 262 -11.48 -7.01 -18.51
C GLY A 262 -11.55 -7.98 -17.33
N VAL A 263 -11.20 -7.52 -16.11
CA VAL A 263 -11.29 -8.30 -14.87
C VAL A 263 -12.75 -8.51 -14.44
N TRP A 264 -13.58 -7.48 -14.57
CA TRP A 264 -14.99 -7.53 -14.21
C TRP A 264 -15.77 -8.54 -15.06
N HIS A 265 -15.50 -8.57 -16.37
CA HIS A 265 -16.14 -9.49 -17.31
C HIS A 265 -15.42 -10.84 -17.46
N ASN A 266 -14.41 -11.13 -16.64
CA ASN A 266 -13.67 -12.38 -16.74
C ASN A 266 -14.48 -13.56 -16.21
N ARG A 267 -14.73 -14.56 -17.06
CA ARG A 267 -15.50 -15.77 -16.70
C ARG A 267 -14.96 -16.54 -15.51
N PHE A 268 -13.64 -16.55 -15.31
CA PHE A 268 -13.00 -17.28 -14.22
C PHE A 268 -13.13 -16.55 -12.87
N LEU A 269 -13.52 -15.28 -12.89
CA LEU A 269 -13.70 -14.45 -11.70
C LEU A 269 -15.17 -14.04 -11.51
N ALA A 270 -16.11 -14.65 -12.26
CA ALA A 270 -17.50 -14.22 -12.32
C ALA A 270 -18.19 -14.21 -10.94
N GLU A 271 -17.82 -15.13 -10.06
CA GLU A 271 -18.37 -15.26 -8.71
C GLU A 271 -17.49 -14.60 -7.63
N THR A 272 -16.30 -14.14 -7.99
CA THR A 272 -15.31 -13.60 -7.03
C THR A 272 -15.62 -12.14 -6.70
N GLY A 273 -15.75 -11.79 -5.43
CA GLY A 273 -15.90 -10.39 -5.00
C GLY A 273 -14.71 -9.53 -5.40
N VAL A 274 -14.94 -8.25 -5.73
CA VAL A 274 -13.88 -7.32 -6.12
C VAL A 274 -13.79 -6.15 -5.16
N ILE A 275 -12.59 -5.83 -4.73
CA ILE A 275 -12.26 -4.62 -3.97
C ILE A 275 -11.37 -3.78 -4.86
N VAL A 276 -11.75 -2.53 -5.11
CA VAL A 276 -11.03 -1.60 -5.96
C VAL A 276 -10.35 -0.54 -5.11
N PHE A 277 -9.02 -0.53 -5.17
CA PHE A 277 -8.18 0.48 -4.57
C PHE A 277 -7.82 1.53 -5.63
N MET A 278 -8.48 2.68 -5.51
CA MET A 278 -8.15 3.91 -6.21
C MET A 278 -6.92 4.52 -5.54
N ASN A 279 -5.75 4.00 -5.91
CA ASN A 279 -4.49 4.25 -5.24
C ASN A 279 -3.81 5.55 -5.73
N LYS A 280 -2.81 6.00 -4.97
CA LYS A 280 -1.99 7.20 -5.21
C LYS A 280 -2.80 8.49 -5.11
N GLN A 281 -3.62 8.59 -4.08
CA GLN A 281 -4.41 9.77 -3.80
C GLN A 281 -3.56 10.99 -3.44
N ASP A 282 -2.41 10.77 -2.79
CA ASP A 282 -1.37 11.75 -2.54
C ASP A 282 -0.81 12.34 -3.84
N VAL A 283 -0.49 11.50 -4.82
CA VAL A 283 0.02 11.94 -6.13
C VAL A 283 -1.06 12.67 -6.92
N LEU A 284 -2.31 12.20 -6.86
CA LEU A 284 -3.44 12.88 -7.48
C LEU A 284 -3.61 14.29 -6.91
N GLU A 285 -3.68 14.42 -5.60
CA GLU A 285 -3.83 15.68 -4.88
C GLU A 285 -2.69 16.66 -5.18
N GLN A 286 -1.44 16.19 -5.18
CA GLN A 286 -0.29 17.01 -5.54
C GLN A 286 -0.38 17.55 -6.97
N LYS A 287 -0.80 16.72 -7.94
CA LYS A 287 -0.91 17.14 -9.35
C LYS A 287 -2.03 18.15 -9.56
N LEU A 288 -3.20 17.94 -8.94
CA LEU A 288 -4.31 18.88 -9.02
C LEU A 288 -3.94 20.22 -8.36
N SER A 289 -3.29 20.18 -7.19
CA SER A 289 -2.80 21.38 -6.49
C SER A 289 -1.74 22.15 -7.30
N ALA A 290 -0.98 21.44 -8.16
CA ALA A 290 -0.04 22.06 -9.10
C ALA A 290 -0.70 22.61 -10.38
N GLY A 291 -2.04 22.60 -10.45
CA GLY A 291 -2.82 23.13 -11.58
C GLY A 291 -2.97 22.16 -12.75
N LYS A 292 -2.56 20.89 -12.63
CA LYS A 292 -2.83 19.89 -13.66
C LYS A 292 -4.31 19.50 -13.60
N SER A 293 -4.93 19.33 -14.75
CA SER A 293 -6.35 18.95 -14.83
C SER A 293 -6.55 17.67 -15.64
N ILE A 294 -7.42 16.80 -15.12
CA ILE A 294 -7.83 15.55 -15.78
C ILE A 294 -8.61 15.80 -17.07
N ARG A 295 -9.29 16.96 -17.20
CA ARG A 295 -10.01 17.43 -18.40
C ARG A 295 -9.23 17.21 -19.68
N THR A 296 -7.94 17.52 -19.65
CA THR A 296 -7.05 17.46 -20.82
C THR A 296 -6.98 16.05 -21.43
N TYR A 297 -7.19 15.02 -20.61
CA TYR A 297 -7.03 13.62 -20.98
C TYR A 297 -8.37 12.87 -21.03
N PHE A 298 -9.40 13.41 -20.37
CA PHE A 298 -10.74 12.83 -20.27
C PHE A 298 -11.77 13.93 -20.55
N PRO A 299 -12.15 14.16 -21.83
CA PRO A 299 -13.02 15.26 -22.22
C PRO A 299 -14.42 15.21 -21.58
N ASP A 300 -14.91 14.01 -21.31
CA ASP A 300 -16.17 13.73 -20.64
C ASP A 300 -16.18 14.09 -19.14
N TYR A 301 -15.04 14.56 -18.61
CA TYR A 301 -14.98 15.19 -17.30
C TYR A 301 -15.77 16.52 -17.25
N ASP A 302 -15.88 17.23 -18.38
CA ASP A 302 -16.58 18.51 -18.43
C ASP A 302 -18.08 18.37 -18.19
N ASP A 303 -18.66 17.31 -18.72
CA ASP A 303 -20.07 16.96 -18.53
C ASP A 303 -20.32 16.28 -17.17
N TYR A 304 -19.28 15.94 -16.42
CA TYR A 304 -19.41 15.29 -15.13
C TYR A 304 -19.81 16.27 -14.03
N VAL A 305 -21.05 16.10 -13.56
CA VAL A 305 -21.60 16.79 -12.39
C VAL A 305 -21.49 15.87 -11.18
N ALA A 306 -20.63 16.22 -10.22
CA ALA A 306 -20.59 15.52 -8.94
C ALA A 306 -21.82 15.92 -8.11
N PHE A 307 -22.52 14.93 -7.55
CA PHE A 307 -23.61 15.15 -6.59
C PHE A 307 -23.02 15.72 -5.30
N ALA A 308 -23.06 17.05 -5.15
CA ALA A 308 -22.79 17.74 -3.89
C ALA A 308 -24.06 18.50 -3.46
N ASP A 309 -24.30 18.59 -2.15
CA ASP A 309 -25.29 19.50 -1.59
C ASP A 309 -25.03 20.91 -2.13
N LYS A 310 -26.11 21.60 -2.52
CA LYS A 310 -26.14 22.77 -3.43
C LYS A 310 -25.30 24.00 -3.01
N ASP A 311 -24.62 23.98 -1.86
CA ASP A 311 -23.98 25.15 -1.25
C ASP A 311 -22.46 25.02 -1.04
N GLN A 312 -21.80 23.95 -1.51
CA GLN A 312 -20.33 23.83 -1.41
C GLN A 312 -19.61 24.17 -2.73
N LEU A 313 -18.64 25.09 -2.64
CA LEU A 313 -17.64 25.32 -3.68
C LEU A 313 -16.96 23.98 -4.02
N TYR A 314 -16.94 23.58 -5.29
CA TYR A 314 -16.37 22.30 -5.70
C TYR A 314 -14.88 22.22 -5.34
N ASP A 315 -14.53 21.26 -4.48
CA ASP A 315 -13.16 20.76 -4.35
C ASP A 315 -12.81 19.93 -5.61
N GLU A 316 -11.85 20.39 -6.41
CA GLU A 316 -11.42 19.74 -7.65
C GLU A 316 -10.94 18.30 -7.38
N LEU A 317 -10.35 18.04 -6.21
CA LEU A 317 -9.94 16.71 -5.81
C LEU A 317 -11.16 15.79 -5.58
N ALA A 318 -12.17 16.26 -4.85
CA ALA A 318 -13.41 15.53 -4.63
C ALA A 318 -14.18 15.25 -5.93
N ARG A 319 -14.24 16.22 -6.84
CA ARG A 319 -14.85 16.05 -8.17
C ARG A 319 -14.09 15.02 -9.00
N THR A 320 -12.76 15.11 -9.06
CA THR A 320 -11.91 14.16 -9.79
C THR A 320 -12.03 12.75 -9.22
N ARG A 321 -12.02 12.61 -7.88
CA ARG A 321 -12.24 11.33 -7.19
C ARG A 321 -13.58 10.71 -7.54
N SER A 322 -14.64 11.52 -7.53
CA SER A 322 -15.99 11.07 -7.85
C SER A 322 -16.13 10.66 -9.32
N PHE A 323 -15.50 11.39 -10.25
CA PHE A 323 -15.44 11.04 -11.66
C PHE A 323 -14.75 9.69 -11.92
N ILE A 324 -13.55 9.50 -11.34
CA ILE A 324 -12.82 8.23 -11.48
C ILE A 324 -13.65 7.08 -10.92
N ARG A 325 -14.30 7.29 -9.77
CA ARG A 325 -15.18 6.30 -9.16
C ARG A 325 -16.40 6.01 -10.05
N SER A 326 -17.03 7.02 -10.63
CA SER A 326 -18.22 6.83 -11.49
C SER A 326 -17.87 5.98 -12.71
N LYS A 327 -16.73 6.23 -13.36
CA LYS A 327 -16.24 5.39 -14.47
C LYS A 327 -16.10 3.92 -14.11
N LEU A 328 -15.59 3.62 -12.91
CA LEU A 328 -15.48 2.25 -12.42
C LEU A 328 -16.86 1.65 -12.11
N VAL A 329 -17.77 2.43 -11.52
CA VAL A 329 -19.14 2.01 -11.24
C VAL A 329 -19.91 1.71 -12.53
N ASP A 330 -19.75 2.55 -13.56
CA ASP A 330 -20.36 2.34 -14.88
C ASP A 330 -19.95 0.98 -15.46
N ILE A 331 -18.67 0.63 -15.38
CA ILE A 331 -18.15 -0.69 -15.79
C ILE A 331 -18.84 -1.82 -15.00
N THR A 332 -19.10 -1.65 -13.70
CA THR A 332 -19.79 -2.68 -12.90
C THR A 332 -21.26 -2.86 -13.27
N ASN A 333 -21.88 -1.84 -13.88
CA ASN A 333 -23.26 -1.88 -14.33
C ASN A 333 -23.41 -2.37 -15.78
N GLU A 334 -22.30 -2.58 -16.50
CA GLU A 334 -22.33 -3.14 -17.85
C GLU A 334 -22.93 -4.56 -17.86
N PRO A 335 -23.73 -4.91 -18.87
CA PRO A 335 -24.30 -6.24 -18.98
C PRO A 335 -23.18 -7.28 -19.16
N PRO A 336 -23.32 -8.49 -18.59
CA PRO A 336 -22.34 -9.56 -18.78
C PRO A 336 -22.19 -9.88 -20.27
N ARG A 337 -20.94 -9.97 -20.76
CA ARG A 337 -20.65 -10.27 -22.18
C ARG A 337 -21.17 -11.63 -22.65
N ARG A 338 -21.49 -12.55 -21.74
CA ARG A 338 -22.12 -13.85 -22.03
C ARG A 338 -23.20 -14.11 -20.98
N THR A 339 -24.37 -14.54 -21.42
CA THR A 339 -25.45 -15.10 -20.59
C THR A 339 -24.97 -16.38 -19.93
N SER A 340 -24.19 -16.24 -18.86
CA SER A 340 -23.92 -17.31 -17.92
C SER A 340 -25.25 -17.70 -17.28
N HIS A 341 -25.58 -19.00 -17.23
CA HIS A 341 -26.79 -19.49 -16.55
C HIS A 341 -26.76 -19.27 -15.01
N LEU A 342 -25.74 -18.60 -14.47
CA LEU A 342 -25.54 -18.27 -13.06
C LEU A 342 -26.10 -16.88 -12.68
N VAL A 343 -26.92 -16.26 -13.53
CA VAL A 343 -27.59 -14.96 -13.30
C VAL A 343 -28.64 -15.09 -12.20
N GLY A 344 -28.17 -15.09 -10.95
CA GLY A 344 -29.04 -14.99 -9.78
C GLY A 344 -28.50 -14.06 -8.70
N ARG A 345 -27.18 -13.81 -8.67
CA ARG A 345 -26.56 -13.03 -7.60
C ARG A 345 -25.73 -11.87 -8.15
N LYS A 346 -26.09 -10.64 -7.75
CA LYS A 346 -25.33 -9.43 -8.07
C LYS A 346 -23.93 -9.55 -7.44
N ARG A 347 -22.88 -9.51 -8.26
CA ARG A 347 -21.48 -9.53 -7.82
C ARG A 347 -21.20 -8.29 -6.95
N THR A 348 -20.53 -8.49 -5.82
CA THR A 348 -20.16 -7.40 -4.92
C THR A 348 -18.89 -6.70 -5.39
N CYS A 349 -18.91 -5.37 -5.40
CA CYS A 349 -17.77 -4.53 -5.71
C CYS A 349 -17.67 -3.38 -4.69
N TYR A 350 -16.49 -3.22 -4.07
CA TYR A 350 -16.22 -2.16 -3.09
C TYR A 350 -15.15 -1.22 -3.61
N PHE A 351 -15.25 0.07 -3.29
CA PHE A 351 -14.36 1.11 -3.79
C PHE A 351 -13.74 1.89 -2.64
N HIS A 352 -12.42 1.94 -2.58
CA HIS A 352 -11.67 2.66 -1.55
C HIS A 352 -10.61 3.57 -2.18
N PHE A 353 -10.49 4.78 -1.65
CA PHE A 353 -9.41 5.70 -1.96
C PHE A 353 -8.20 5.36 -1.09
N THR A 354 -7.04 5.11 -1.70
CA THR A 354 -5.87 4.59 -0.96
C THR A 354 -4.57 5.30 -1.28
N ILE A 355 -3.65 5.27 -0.30
CA ILE A 355 -2.25 5.64 -0.42
C ILE A 355 -1.45 4.43 0.04
N ALA A 356 -0.98 3.61 -0.89
CA ALA A 356 -0.29 2.36 -0.57
C ALA A 356 1.01 2.54 0.23
N THR A 357 1.62 3.72 0.20
CA THR A 357 2.82 4.06 0.98
C THR A 357 2.48 4.47 2.42
N ASP A 358 1.22 4.80 2.72
CA ASP A 358 0.74 5.15 4.06
C ASP A 358 0.23 3.90 4.78
N THR A 359 0.99 3.48 5.79
CA THR A 359 0.68 2.31 6.60
C THR A 359 -0.63 2.45 7.38
N GLN A 360 -1.01 3.65 7.82
CA GLN A 360 -2.28 3.87 8.53
C GLN A 360 -3.47 3.80 7.57
N ASN A 361 -3.35 4.43 6.40
CA ASN A 361 -4.40 4.36 5.38
C ASN A 361 -4.69 2.90 4.97
N VAL A 362 -3.64 2.11 4.68
CA VAL A 362 -3.81 0.69 4.32
C VAL A 362 -4.42 -0.11 5.46
N ARG A 363 -4.02 0.16 6.71
CA ARG A 363 -4.59 -0.49 7.90
C ARG A 363 -6.09 -0.21 8.04
N THR A 364 -6.50 1.06 7.96
CA THR A 364 -7.91 1.45 8.07
C THR A 364 -8.75 0.82 6.96
N VAL A 365 -8.29 0.93 5.71
CA VAL A 365 -9.03 0.40 4.55
C VAL A 365 -9.17 -1.12 4.59
N PHE A 366 -8.16 -1.82 5.09
CA PHE A 366 -8.25 -3.28 5.24
C PHE A 366 -9.20 -3.70 6.37
N ASN A 367 -9.36 -2.86 7.39
CA ASN A 367 -10.31 -3.07 8.48
C ASN A 367 -11.76 -2.75 8.04
N ASP A 368 -11.95 -1.79 7.13
CA ASP A 368 -13.28 -1.40 6.66
C ASP A 368 -14.00 -2.47 5.81
N TYR A 369 -13.33 -3.57 5.44
CA TYR A 369 -13.93 -4.62 4.63
C TYR A 369 -15.02 -5.41 5.39
N GLN A 370 -16.29 -5.15 5.06
CA GLN A 370 -17.47 -5.82 5.60
C GLN A 370 -18.24 -6.59 4.50
N PRO A 371 -18.10 -7.92 4.37
CA PRO A 371 -19.03 -8.68 3.54
C PRO A 371 -20.44 -8.75 4.17
N HIS A 372 -21.46 -8.49 3.34
CA HIS A 372 -22.91 -8.47 3.60
C HIS A 372 -23.57 -9.78 4.10
N ASN A 373 -22.89 -10.57 4.93
CA ASN A 373 -23.45 -11.71 5.67
C ASN A 373 -23.14 -11.63 7.18
N GLY A 374 -23.02 -10.42 7.74
CA GLY A 374 -22.70 -10.23 9.17
C GLY A 374 -21.21 -10.30 9.49
N PHE A 375 -20.34 -10.09 8.49
CA PHE A 375 -18.90 -10.05 8.70
C PHE A 375 -18.46 -8.62 9.06
N LYS A 376 -18.17 -8.37 10.34
CA LYS A 376 -17.45 -7.17 10.80
C LYS A 376 -15.97 -7.48 10.95
N MET A 377 -15.11 -7.06 10.03
CA MET A 377 -13.66 -7.02 10.26
C MET A 377 -13.29 -5.81 11.12
N ASN A 378 -13.82 -5.71 12.34
CA ASN A 378 -13.24 -4.80 13.32
C ASN A 378 -11.90 -5.39 13.78
N VAL A 379 -10.84 -5.22 13.00
CA VAL A 379 -9.48 -5.56 13.42
C VAL A 379 -8.98 -4.43 14.32
N GLU A 380 -9.42 -4.45 15.58
CA GLU A 380 -8.66 -3.79 16.65
C GLU A 380 -7.33 -4.54 16.80
N ILE A 381 -6.32 -4.08 16.04
CA ILE A 381 -4.95 -4.53 16.22
C ILE A 381 -4.40 -3.75 17.41
N THR A 382 -4.51 -4.31 18.62
CA THR A 382 -3.63 -3.91 19.72
C THR A 382 -2.18 -4.23 19.32
N PRO A 383 -1.22 -3.29 19.42
CA PRO A 383 0.21 -3.60 19.33
C PRO A 383 0.60 -4.79 20.22
N ASN A 384 1.63 -5.53 19.82
CA ASN A 384 2.15 -6.76 20.46
C ASN A 384 2.83 -6.51 21.83
N TYR A 385 2.24 -5.68 22.69
CA TYR A 385 2.57 -5.61 24.11
C TYR A 385 1.29 -5.89 24.90
N SER A 386 1.40 -6.68 25.96
CA SER A 386 0.26 -7.28 26.68
C SER A 386 -0.65 -6.30 27.43
N TYR A 387 -0.36 -5.00 27.38
CA TYR A 387 -1.17 -3.93 27.96
C TYR A 387 -0.76 -2.60 27.32
N ILE A 388 -1.74 -1.79 26.89
CA ILE A 388 -1.54 -0.40 26.46
C ILE A 388 -2.08 0.44 27.61
N PHE A 389 -1.26 1.32 28.16
CA PHE A 389 -1.74 2.19 29.23
C PHE A 389 -2.62 3.30 28.61
N ASP A 390 -3.68 3.72 29.29
CA ASP A 390 -4.63 4.71 28.73
C ASP A 390 -3.95 6.01 28.28
N PHE A 391 -2.84 6.40 28.92
CA PHE A 391 -2.06 7.57 28.52
C PHE A 391 -1.38 7.42 27.15
N GLU A 392 -1.14 6.19 26.67
CA GLU A 392 -0.57 5.92 25.34
C GLU A 392 -1.60 6.07 24.22
N ASN A 393 -2.90 5.88 24.52
CA ASN A 393 -3.99 6.12 23.57
C ASN A 393 -4.23 7.61 23.31
N GLU A 394 -3.96 8.46 24.30
CA GLU A 394 -4.15 9.92 24.22
C GLU A 394 -2.85 10.69 23.94
N PHE A 395 -1.74 9.99 23.66
CA PHE A 395 -0.43 10.61 23.54
C PHE A 395 -0.24 11.39 22.22
N ILE A 396 -0.29 12.73 22.31
CA ILE A 396 -0.05 13.62 21.17
C ILE A 396 1.46 13.78 20.94
N HIS A 397 1.98 13.09 19.92
CA HIS A 397 3.42 12.99 19.63
C HIS A 397 4.10 14.33 19.24
N GLN A 398 3.36 15.27 18.64
CA GLN A 398 3.94 16.53 18.12
C GLN A 398 4.27 17.51 19.26
N ASP A 399 3.31 17.82 20.12
CA ASP A 399 3.50 18.80 21.21
C ASP A 399 4.48 18.29 22.27
N THR A 400 4.42 16.99 22.57
CA THR A 400 5.30 16.37 23.55
C THR A 400 6.75 16.36 23.07
N ARG A 401 6.99 16.23 21.76
CA ARG A 401 8.35 16.28 21.19
C ARG A 401 8.98 17.67 21.31
N VAL A 402 8.19 18.73 21.14
CA VAL A 402 8.65 20.11 21.35
C VAL A 402 9.01 20.34 22.82
N TRP A 403 8.18 19.86 23.75
CA TRP A 403 8.47 19.94 25.18
C TRP A 403 9.72 19.12 25.58
N MET A 404 9.88 17.91 25.03
CA MET A 404 11.02 17.03 25.30
C MET A 404 12.35 17.62 24.83
N VAL A 405 12.37 18.29 23.68
CA VAL A 405 13.58 18.99 23.19
C VAL A 405 13.91 20.18 24.10
N LYS A 406 12.90 20.89 24.62
CA LYS A 406 13.10 22.02 25.53
C LYS A 406 13.53 21.59 26.95
N ASN A 407 13.18 20.38 27.38
CA ASN A 407 13.41 19.86 28.74
C ASN A 407 14.24 18.56 28.75
N TRP A 408 15.24 18.48 27.86
CA TRP A 408 16.00 17.26 27.57
C TRP A 408 16.61 16.56 28.81
N THR A 409 17.07 17.33 29.79
CA THR A 409 17.62 16.80 31.05
C THR A 409 16.60 15.99 31.84
N TYR A 410 15.37 16.49 31.96
CA TYR A 410 14.29 15.78 32.64
C TYR A 410 13.89 14.52 31.88
N VAL A 411 13.84 14.59 30.55
CA VAL A 411 13.57 13.42 29.70
C VAL A 411 14.61 12.33 29.95
N PHE A 412 15.88 12.69 30.08
CA PHE A 412 16.94 11.72 30.35
C PHE A 412 16.76 11.02 31.71
N TYR A 413 16.37 11.77 32.75
CA TYR A 413 16.07 11.19 34.07
C TYR A 413 14.85 10.27 34.02
N TYR A 414 13.76 10.67 33.37
CA TYR A 414 12.56 9.84 33.27
C TYR A 414 12.79 8.56 32.44
N CYS A 415 13.55 8.65 31.35
CA CYS A 415 13.98 7.47 30.58
C CYS A 415 14.85 6.55 31.43
N GLY A 416 15.78 7.10 32.23
CA GLY A 416 16.61 6.33 33.15
C GLY A 416 15.79 5.59 34.22
N ILE A 417 14.83 6.27 34.84
CA ILE A 417 13.92 5.68 35.84
C ILE A 417 13.05 4.59 35.18
N TYR A 418 12.50 4.86 34.00
CA TYR A 418 11.70 3.89 33.26
C TYR A 418 12.49 2.61 32.95
N MET A 419 13.72 2.74 32.46
CA MET A 419 14.60 1.59 32.19
C MET A 419 14.93 0.84 33.48
N ALA A 420 15.20 1.53 34.59
CA ALA A 420 15.43 0.90 35.89
C ALA A 420 14.22 0.10 36.39
N VAL A 421 13.00 0.62 36.20
CA VAL A 421 11.75 -0.06 36.58
C VAL A 421 11.50 -1.29 35.70
N ILE A 422 11.69 -1.18 34.38
CA ILE A 422 11.44 -2.29 33.46
C ILE A 422 12.46 -3.41 33.66
N PHE A 423 13.75 -3.12 33.64
CA PHE A 423 14.78 -4.14 33.77
C PHE A 423 14.92 -4.65 35.21
N GLY A 424 14.77 -3.77 36.20
CA GLY A 424 14.71 -4.16 37.61
C GLY A 424 13.49 -5.03 37.92
N GLY A 425 12.32 -4.68 37.36
CA GLY A 425 11.10 -5.48 37.48
C GLY A 425 11.21 -6.84 36.80
N GLN A 426 11.83 -6.92 35.62
CA GLN A 426 12.10 -8.19 34.95
C GLN A 426 13.06 -9.08 35.74
N TYR A 427 14.14 -8.51 36.28
CA TYR A 427 15.09 -9.23 37.12
C TYR A 427 14.45 -9.73 38.42
N TYR A 428 13.62 -8.90 39.07
CA TYR A 428 12.89 -9.26 40.27
C TYR A 428 11.86 -10.38 40.01
N MET A 429 11.14 -10.31 38.89
CA MET A 429 10.16 -11.32 38.48
C MET A 429 10.81 -12.67 38.12
N GLN A 430 12.05 -12.67 37.61
CA GLN A 430 12.81 -13.90 37.34
C GLN A 430 13.26 -14.62 38.62
N ASN A 431 13.56 -13.86 39.69
CA ASN A 431 14.12 -14.39 40.94
C ASN A 431 13.09 -14.61 42.05
N ARG A 432 11.80 -14.39 41.75
CA ARG A 432 10.70 -14.62 42.69
C ARG A 432 10.48 -16.13 42.88
N PRO A 433 10.38 -16.63 44.13
CA PRO A 433 9.91 -17.99 44.38
C PRO A 433 8.46 -18.14 43.87
N ARG A 434 8.20 -19.25 43.17
CA ARG A 434 6.90 -19.53 42.54
C ARG A 434 5.79 -19.78 43.55
#